data_AF-A0A545TU68-F1
#
_entry.id   AF-A0A545TU68-F1
#
_cell.length_a   1.000
_cell.length_b   1.000
_cell.length_c   1.000
_cell.angle_alpha   90.00
_cell.angle_beta   90.00
_cell.angle_gamma   90.00
#
_symmetry.space_group_name_H-M   'P 1'
#
loop_
_entity.id
_entity.type
_entity.pdbx_description
1 polymer ?
#
loop_
_entity_poly.entity_id
_entity_poly.type
_entity_poly.pdbx_seq_one_letter_code
_entity_poly.pdbx_strand_id
1 'polypeptide(L)'
;MHKSFLAAVSAAFLLAGCASTVPLQENLQIACRAYAASLTSLAGFRAAGRLSEEQVATVEQWRPTLNEACSGEVENTDDLIDLVEAGVISMIFIETEVRNES
;
A
#
# COMPACT_ATOMS: atom_id res chain seq x y z
N MET A 1 -48.57 21.31 -21.69
CA MET A 1 -47.81 20.70 -20.57
C MET A 1 -46.88 19.60 -21.11
N HIS A 2 -45.76 19.91 -21.77
CA HIS A 2 -44.83 18.89 -22.32
C HIS A 2 -43.38 19.42 -22.43
N LYS A 3 -42.88 20.19 -21.45
CA LYS A 3 -41.53 20.79 -21.50
C LYS A 3 -40.83 20.73 -20.14
N SER A 4 -40.74 19.55 -19.53
CA SER A 4 -39.95 19.41 -18.30
C SER A 4 -39.25 18.06 -18.13
N PHE A 5 -39.50 17.08 -19.01
CA PHE A 5 -39.02 15.71 -18.78
C PHE A 5 -37.64 15.41 -19.38
N LEU A 6 -37.10 16.27 -20.25
CA LEU A 6 -35.83 16.01 -20.97
C LEU A 6 -34.57 16.47 -20.23
N ALA A 7 -34.68 17.26 -19.16
CA ALA A 7 -33.52 17.78 -18.44
C ALA A 7 -33.00 16.86 -17.32
N ALA A 8 -33.77 15.82 -16.94
CA ALA A 8 -33.41 14.95 -15.82
C ALA A 8 -32.52 13.75 -16.22
N VAL A 9 -32.46 13.39 -17.51
CA VAL A 9 -31.73 12.20 -17.97
C VAL A 9 -30.24 12.51 -18.26
N SER A 10 -29.89 13.76 -18.56
CA SER A 10 -28.53 14.16 -18.89
C SER A 10 -27.59 14.32 -17.68
N ALA A 11 -28.11 14.42 -16.45
CA ALA A 11 -27.31 14.54 -15.24
C ALA A 11 -26.83 13.17 -14.69
N ALA A 12 -27.46 12.07 -15.07
CA ALA A 12 -27.15 10.74 -14.54
C ALA A 12 -25.89 10.09 -15.17
N PHE A 13 -25.41 10.58 -16.33
CA PHE A 13 -24.24 10.02 -17.02
C PHE A 13 -22.89 10.56 -16.54
N LEU A 14 -22.86 11.59 -15.69
CA LEU A 14 -21.61 12.20 -15.21
C LEU A 14 -21.02 11.53 -13.96
N LEU A 15 -21.73 10.57 -13.35
CA LEU A 15 -21.26 9.86 -12.15
C LEU A 15 -20.69 8.46 -12.44
N ALA A 16 -20.70 8.00 -13.70
CA ALA A 16 -20.22 6.67 -14.08
C ALA A 16 -18.68 6.59 -14.34
N GLY A 17 -17.92 7.61 -13.94
CA GLY A 17 -16.54 7.82 -14.39
C GLY A 17 -15.40 7.36 -13.46
N CYS A 18 -15.65 6.76 -12.30
CA CYS A 18 -14.59 6.47 -11.31
C CYS A 18 -14.39 4.99 -10.99
N ALA A 19 -14.60 4.09 -11.96
CA ALA A 19 -14.22 2.68 -11.84
C ALA A 19 -13.01 2.39 -12.73
N SER A 20 -11.89 3.08 -12.48
CA SER A 20 -10.61 2.78 -13.14
C SER A 20 -9.99 1.60 -12.42
N THR A 21 -9.92 0.43 -13.05
CA THR A 21 -9.13 -0.70 -12.52
C THR A 21 -7.66 -0.37 -12.66
N VAL A 22 -6.94 -0.28 -11.54
CA VAL A 22 -5.49 -0.04 -11.52
C VAL A 22 -4.80 -1.26 -12.14
N PRO A 23 -3.93 -1.10 -13.16
CA PRO A 23 -3.14 -2.20 -13.70
C PRO A 23 -2.29 -2.87 -12.62
N LEU A 24 -2.14 -4.19 -12.71
CA LEU A 24 -1.37 -5.01 -11.75
C LEU A 24 0.03 -4.44 -11.46
N GLN A 25 0.75 -4.07 -12.53
CA GLN A 25 2.08 -3.46 -12.44
C GLN A 25 2.08 -2.14 -11.66
N GLU A 26 1.04 -1.31 -11.80
CA GLU A 26 0.92 -0.05 -11.10
C GLU A 26 0.62 -0.28 -9.62
N ASN A 27 -0.23 -1.28 -9.30
CA ASN A 27 -0.52 -1.64 -7.91
C ASN A 27 0.73 -2.13 -7.18
N LEU A 28 1.52 -3.02 -7.82
CA LEU A 28 2.79 -3.46 -7.25
C LEU A 28 3.76 -2.30 -7.01
N GLN A 29 3.85 -1.34 -7.94
CA GLN A 29 4.70 -0.16 -7.76
C GLN A 29 4.27 0.71 -6.59
N ILE A 30 2.96 0.87 -6.37
CA ILE A 30 2.42 1.58 -5.22
C ILE A 30 2.81 0.86 -3.92
N ALA A 31 2.60 -0.45 -3.85
CA ALA A 31 2.95 -1.27 -2.69
C ALA A 31 4.47 -1.22 -2.39
N CYS A 32 5.32 -1.34 -3.41
CA CYS A 32 6.77 -1.24 -3.26
C CYS A 32 7.26 0.15 -2.83
N ARG A 33 6.58 1.24 -3.23
CA ARG A 33 6.86 2.58 -2.71
C ARG A 33 6.48 2.70 -1.24
N ALA A 34 5.35 2.12 -0.84
CA ALA A 34 4.93 2.08 0.56
C ALA A 34 5.94 1.29 1.41
N TYR A 35 6.40 0.14 0.93
CA TYR A 35 7.48 -0.64 1.56
C TYR A 35 8.74 0.20 1.81
N ALA A 36 9.25 0.90 0.79
CA ALA A 36 10.44 1.73 0.92
C ALA A 36 10.24 2.89 1.93
N ALA A 37 9.06 3.50 1.94
CA ALA A 37 8.71 4.54 2.89
C ALA A 37 8.68 4.00 4.33
N SER A 38 8.06 2.84 4.54
CA SER A 38 8.00 2.19 5.84
C SER A 38 9.37 1.81 6.38
N LEU A 39 10.24 1.24 5.54
CA LEU A 39 11.63 0.97 5.94
C LEU A 39 12.37 2.23 6.37
N THR A 40 12.15 3.36 5.69
CA THR A 40 12.78 4.63 6.03
C THR A 40 12.30 5.12 7.40
N SER A 41 10.99 5.05 7.66
CA SER A 41 10.36 5.41 8.94
C SER A 41 10.89 4.53 10.09
N LEU A 42 10.85 3.21 9.91
CA LEU A 42 11.31 2.21 10.87
C LEU A 42 12.82 2.30 11.15
N ALA A 43 13.64 2.63 10.16
CA ALA A 43 15.06 2.88 10.37
C ALA A 43 15.29 4.07 11.32
N GLY A 44 14.49 5.12 11.23
CA GLY A 44 14.49 6.25 12.16
C GLY A 44 14.14 5.82 13.58
N PHE A 45 13.08 5.03 13.77
CA PHE A 45 12.71 4.49 15.07
C PHE A 45 13.77 3.56 15.66
N ARG A 46 14.40 2.71 14.83
CA ARG A 46 15.50 1.85 15.25
C ARG A 46 16.70 2.66 15.74
N ALA A 47 17.10 3.68 14.98
CA ALA A 47 18.21 4.56 15.35
C ALA A 47 17.95 5.33 16.66
N ALA A 48 16.68 5.63 16.95
CA ALA A 48 16.25 6.24 18.20
C ALA A 48 16.09 5.24 19.37
N GLY A 49 16.33 3.94 19.16
CA GLY A 49 16.15 2.90 20.18
C GLY A 49 14.69 2.64 20.55
N ARG A 50 13.76 2.96 19.65
CA ARG A 50 12.30 2.87 19.89
C ARG A 50 11.64 1.60 19.35
N LEU A 51 12.39 0.76 18.64
CA LEU A 51 11.89 -0.56 18.22
C LEU A 51 12.29 -1.61 19.25
N SER A 52 11.34 -2.47 19.62
CA SER A 52 11.62 -3.69 20.37
C SER A 52 12.39 -4.70 19.52
N GLU A 53 13.04 -5.67 20.15
CA GLU A 53 13.75 -6.74 19.43
C GLU A 53 12.80 -7.56 18.54
N GLU A 54 11.57 -7.78 18.99
CA GLU A 54 10.52 -8.48 18.24
C GLU A 54 10.08 -7.70 17.00
N GLN A 55 9.89 -6.38 17.13
CA GLN A 55 9.58 -5.51 16.00
C GLN A 55 10.72 -5.49 14.98
N VAL A 56 11.97 -5.43 15.43
CA VAL A 56 13.14 -5.54 14.54
C VAL A 56 13.16 -6.89 13.83
N ALA A 57 12.95 -7.99 14.54
CA ALA A 57 12.93 -9.33 13.95
C ALA A 57 11.83 -9.46 12.89
N THR A 58 10.64 -8.91 13.14
CA THR A 58 9.52 -8.91 12.19
C THR A 58 9.89 -8.14 10.91
N VAL A 59 10.50 -6.96 11.02
CA VAL A 59 10.94 -6.18 9.85
C VAL A 59 12.00 -6.96 9.06
N GLU A 60 13.00 -7.54 9.73
CA GLU A 60 14.06 -8.31 9.07
C GLU A 60 13.54 -9.61 8.45
N GLN A 61 12.45 -10.19 8.97
CA GLN A 61 11.79 -11.36 8.36
C GLN A 61 11.16 -11.01 7.00
N TRP A 62 10.52 -9.86 6.89
CA TRP A 62 9.86 -9.43 5.65
C TRP A 62 10.84 -8.93 4.59
N ARG A 63 11.97 -8.33 5.00
CA ARG A 63 12.89 -7.65 4.07
C ARG A 63 13.38 -8.49 2.89
N PRO A 64 13.83 -9.75 3.05
CA PRO A 64 14.31 -10.54 1.92
C PRO A 64 13.24 -10.71 0.84
N THR A 65 12.05 -11.15 1.27
CA THR A 65 10.90 -11.39 0.39
C THR A 65 10.43 -10.11 -0.31
N LEU A 66 10.31 -9.00 0.44
CA LEU A 66 9.85 -7.73 -0.13
C LEU A 66 10.90 -7.10 -1.07
N ASN A 67 12.19 -7.25 -0.77
CA ASN A 67 13.26 -6.80 -1.68
C ASN A 67 13.24 -7.58 -3.00
N GLU A 68 13.05 -8.90 -2.94
CA GLU A 68 12.94 -9.73 -4.13
C GLU A 68 11.71 -9.36 -4.96
N ALA A 69 10.54 -9.25 -4.31
CA ALA A 69 9.30 -8.84 -4.97
C ALA A 69 9.39 -7.44 -5.60
N CYS A 70 10.11 -6.51 -4.97
CA CYS A 70 10.26 -5.13 -5.45
C CYS A 70 11.50 -4.89 -6.32
N SER A 71 12.26 -5.94 -6.66
CA SER A 71 13.45 -5.85 -7.53
C SER A 71 13.12 -5.52 -8.99
N GLY A 72 11.91 -5.87 -9.43
CA GLY A 72 11.50 -5.84 -10.84
C GLY A 72 11.97 -7.05 -11.65
N GLU A 73 12.61 -8.03 -11.02
CA GLU A 73 13.07 -9.27 -11.67
C GLU A 73 12.04 -10.40 -11.62
N VAL A 74 11.05 -10.30 -10.71
CA VAL A 74 9.98 -11.28 -10.53
C VAL A 74 8.77 -10.90 -11.38
N GLU A 75 8.10 -11.90 -11.96
CA GLU A 75 6.85 -11.71 -12.70
C GLU A 75 5.74 -11.21 -11.76
N ASN A 76 5.08 -10.12 -12.15
CA ASN A 76 3.97 -9.59 -11.39
C ASN A 76 2.77 -10.53 -11.47
N THR A 77 2.33 -11.01 -10.32
CA THR A 77 1.12 -11.82 -10.14
C THR A 77 0.26 -11.21 -9.05
N ASP A 78 -1.03 -11.54 -9.01
CA ASP A 78 -1.91 -11.14 -7.92
C ASP A 78 -1.35 -11.63 -6.56
N ASP A 79 -0.87 -12.87 -6.51
CA ASP A 79 -0.26 -13.46 -5.31
C ASP A 79 0.98 -12.69 -4.82
N LEU A 80 1.81 -12.18 -5.75
CA LEU A 80 2.98 -11.38 -5.40
C LEU A 80 2.56 -10.03 -4.79
N ILE A 81 1.49 -9.43 -5.30
CA ILE A 81 0.98 -8.16 -4.76
C ILE A 81 0.41 -8.37 -3.37
N ASP A 82 -0.40 -9.41 -3.17
CA ASP A 82 -0.96 -9.76 -1.86
C ASP A 82 0.15 -9.98 -0.82
N LEU A 83 1.26 -10.60 -1.23
CA LEU A 83 2.44 -10.80 -0.39
C LEU A 83 3.11 -9.47 -0.02
N VAL A 84 3.29 -8.57 -0.98
CA VAL A 84 3.89 -7.25 -0.71
C VAL A 84 2.98 -6.42 0.18
N GLU A 85 1.68 -6.41 -0.09
CA GLU A 85 0.69 -5.70 0.73
C GLU A 85 0.68 -6.22 2.17
N ALA A 86 0.70 -7.54 2.38
CA ALA A 86 0.75 -8.14 3.71
C ALA A 86 2.01 -7.71 4.50
N GLY A 87 3.17 -7.73 3.85
CA GLY A 87 4.42 -7.29 4.47
C GLY A 87 4.43 -5.80 4.80
N VAL A 88 3.92 -4.95 3.89
CA VAL A 88 3.77 -3.51 4.11
C VAL A 88 2.82 -3.22 5.27
N ILE A 89 1.68 -3.89 5.32
CA ILE A 89 0.71 -3.74 6.41
C ILE A 89 1.35 -4.09 7.76
N SER A 90 2.12 -5.20 7.82
CA SER A 90 2.87 -5.57 9.02
C SER A 90 3.82 -4.46 9.48
N MET A 91 4.54 -3.82 8.55
CA MET A 91 5.42 -2.69 8.86
C MET A 91 4.65 -1.44 9.35
N ILE A 92 3.52 -1.12 8.73
CA ILE A 92 2.66 0.00 9.14
C ILE A 92 2.12 -0.19 10.56
N PHE A 93 1.78 -1.42 10.94
CA PHE A 93 1.34 -1.71 12.31
C PHE A 93 2.45 -1.42 13.33
N ILE A 94 3.68 -1.85 13.06
CA ILE A 94 4.84 -1.54 13.91
C ILE A 94 5.04 -0.01 14.01
N GLU A 95 4.99 0.71 12.88
CA GLU A 95 5.11 2.17 12.90
C GLU A 95 4.03 2.84 13.74
N THR A 96 2.80 2.34 13.67
CA THR A 96 1.65 2.89 14.40
C THR A 96 1.78 2.64 15.90
N GLU A 97 2.16 1.43 16.30
CA GLU A 97 2.44 1.07 17.69
C GLU A 97 3.51 1.98 18.28
N VAL A 98 4.67 2.06 17.62
CA VAL A 98 5.81 2.87 18.07
C VAL A 98 5.45 4.36 18.15
N ARG A 99 4.61 4.86 17.23
CA ARG A 99 4.16 6.27 17.24
C ARG A 99 3.20 6.57 18.39
N ASN A 100 2.32 5.64 18.74
CA ASN A 100 1.33 5.82 19.81
C ASN A 100 1.92 5.68 21.21
N GLU A 101 3.10 5.07 21.34
CA GLU A 101 3.86 4.97 22.59
C GLU A 101 4.71 6.22 22.90
N SER A 102 4.73 7.23 22.02
CA SER A 102 5.48 8.49 22.19
C SER A 102 4.61 9.66 22.60
#